data_AF-A0AAC9IDF0-F1
#
_entry.id   AF-A0AAC9IDF0-F1
#
_cell.length_a   1.000
_cell.length_b   1.000
_cell.length_c   1.000
_cell.angle_alpha   90.00
_cell.angle_beta   90.00
_cell.angle_gamma   90.00
#
_symmetry.space_group_name_H-M   'P 1'
#
loop_
_entity.id
_entity.type
_entity.pdbx_description
1 polymer ?
#
loop_
_entity_poly.entity_id
_entity_poly.type
_entity_poly.pdbx_seq_one_letter_code
_entity_poly.pdbx_strand_id
1 'polypeptide(L)'
;MLPVLVALATTPTPAVTPDPAIVTPGPLGFAAIAFIGVAVFLLVWDMLRRIRRGRYREEVNAELDAEEARAREASADDADPTAPRI
;
A
#
# COMPACT_ATOMS: atom_id res chain seq x y z
N MET A 1 -18.59 -0.49 65.95
CA MET A 1 -19.10 -0.98 64.65
C MET A 1 -18.67 -0.10 63.46
N LEU A 2 -18.72 1.23 63.57
CA LEU A 2 -18.19 2.16 62.54
C LEU A 2 -16.70 2.00 62.14
N PRO A 3 -15.73 1.72 63.03
CA PRO A 3 -14.32 1.65 62.64
C PRO A 3 -14.01 0.44 61.74
N VAL A 4 -14.78 -0.64 61.87
CA VAL A 4 -14.66 -1.84 61.03
C VAL A 4 -15.11 -1.54 59.60
N LEU A 5 -16.18 -0.76 59.41
CA LEU A 5 -16.65 -0.35 58.09
C LEU A 5 -15.63 0.54 57.34
N VAL A 6 -14.93 1.42 58.06
CA VAL A 6 -13.86 2.27 57.47
C VAL A 6 -12.64 1.43 57.08
N ALA A 7 -12.30 0.41 57.89
CA ALA A 7 -11.20 -0.51 57.57
C ALA A 7 -11.51 -1.40 56.35
N LEU A 8 -12.77 -1.82 56.15
CA LEU A 8 -13.17 -2.56 54.95
C LEU A 8 -13.26 -1.69 53.68
N ALA A 9 -13.49 -0.38 53.82
CA ALA A 9 -13.54 0.55 52.68
C ALA A 9 -12.16 0.98 52.17
N THR A 10 -11.09 0.72 52.94
CA THR A 10 -9.70 1.12 52.62
C THR A 10 -8.91 -0.09 52.14
N THR A 11 -9.38 -0.75 51.08
CA THR A 11 -8.59 -1.79 50.40
C THR A 11 -7.41 -1.11 49.69
N PRO A 12 -6.15 -1.35 50.07
CA PRO A 12 -5.01 -0.80 49.33
C PRO A 12 -5.06 -1.38 47.91
N THR A 13 -5.21 -0.50 46.92
CA THR A 13 -5.05 -0.91 45.52
C THR A 13 -3.58 -1.22 45.31
N PRO A 14 -3.21 -2.43 44.87
CA PRO A 14 -1.82 -2.73 44.57
C PRO A 14 -1.37 -1.79 43.44
N ALA A 15 -0.48 -0.85 43.76
CA ALA A 15 0.21 -0.05 42.75
C ALA A 15 1.26 -0.95 42.09
N VAL A 16 0.83 -1.76 41.12
CA VAL A 16 1.75 -2.43 40.20
C VAL A 16 2.24 -1.35 39.25
N THR A 17 3.32 -0.66 39.61
CA THR A 17 4.06 0.14 38.64
C THR A 17 4.73 -0.87 37.70
N PRO A 18 4.33 -0.96 36.42
CA PRO A 18 5.00 -1.85 35.50
C PRO A 18 6.45 -1.40 35.36
N ASP A 19 7.36 -2.37 35.32
CA ASP A 19 8.79 -2.12 35.15
C ASP A 19 9.01 -1.23 33.91
N PRO A 20 9.70 -0.07 34.02
CA PRO A 20 9.99 0.80 32.88
C PRO A 20 10.71 0.09 31.72
N ALA A 21 11.44 -1.00 31.99
CA ALA A 21 12.05 -1.85 30.97
C ALA A 21 11.05 -2.68 30.15
N ILE A 22 9.83 -2.88 30.68
CA ILE A 22 8.74 -3.62 30.03
C ILE A 22 7.82 -2.70 29.21
N VAL A 23 7.68 -1.42 29.59
CA VAL A 23 6.72 -0.50 28.95
C VAL A 23 7.33 0.44 27.91
N THR A 24 8.64 0.49 27.82
CA THR A 24 9.33 1.20 26.75
C THR A 24 10.20 0.19 26.02
N PRO A 25 9.90 -0.15 24.75
CA PRO A 25 10.88 -0.85 23.94
C PRO A 25 12.14 -0.01 23.98
N GLY A 26 13.21 -0.54 24.57
CA GLY A 26 14.47 0.19 24.69
C GLY A 26 15.03 0.60 23.31
N PRO A 27 16.27 1.12 23.24
CA PRO A 27 16.86 1.55 21.98
C PRO A 27 16.75 0.52 20.84
N LEU A 28 16.83 -0.77 21.15
CA LEU A 28 16.63 -1.87 20.20
C LEU A 28 15.22 -1.94 19.61
N GLY A 29 14.17 -1.75 20.41
CA GLY A 29 12.79 -1.78 19.91
C GLY A 29 12.46 -0.54 19.08
N PHE A 30 13.01 0.62 19.44
CA PHE A 30 12.97 1.81 18.58
C PHE A 30 13.67 1.59 17.24
N ALA A 31 14.87 0.98 17.26
CA ALA A 31 15.60 0.65 16.04
C ALA A 31 14.81 -0.33 15.15
N ALA A 32 14.13 -1.32 15.75
CA ALA A 32 13.29 -2.26 15.01
C ALA A 32 12.11 -1.55 14.31
N ILE A 33 11.39 -0.66 15.00
CA ILE A 33 10.29 0.11 14.40
C ILE A 33 10.79 1.08 13.35
N ALA A 34 11.92 1.77 13.59
CA ALA A 34 12.55 2.64 12.61
C ALA A 34 12.92 1.87 11.33
N PHE A 35 13.49 0.67 11.48
CA PHE A 35 13.81 -0.20 10.35
C PHE A 35 12.57 -0.62 9.56
N ILE A 36 11.49 -1.02 10.24
CA ILE A 36 10.21 -1.34 9.59
C ILE A 36 9.67 -0.12 8.83
N GLY A 37 9.73 1.07 9.43
CA GLY A 37 9.33 2.31 8.78
C GLY A 37 10.13 2.58 7.49
N VAL A 38 11.45 2.38 7.52
CA VAL A 38 12.31 2.49 6.33
C VAL A 38 11.94 1.44 5.28
N ALA A 39 11.69 0.19 5.68
CA ALA A 39 11.30 -0.87 4.77
C ALA A 39 9.97 -0.55 4.05
N VAL A 40 8.97 -0.08 4.80
CA VAL A 40 7.69 0.37 4.24
C VAL A 40 7.88 1.57 3.32
N PHE A 41 8.70 2.55 3.71
CA PHE A 41 9.01 3.70 2.87
C PHE A 41 9.69 3.31 1.56
N LEU A 42 10.68 2.41 1.61
CA LEU A 42 11.35 1.88 0.43
C LEU A 42 10.38 1.09 -0.45
N LEU A 43 9.44 0.34 0.13
CA LEU A 43 8.41 -0.37 -0.63
C LEU A 43 7.48 0.59 -1.37
N VAL A 44 7.02 1.64 -0.69
CA VAL A 44 6.17 2.67 -1.32
C VAL A 44 6.95 3.42 -2.40
N TRP A 45 8.20 3.81 -2.13
CA TRP A 45 9.06 4.43 -3.13
C TRP A 45 9.22 3.49 -4.33
N ASP A 46 9.58 2.23 -4.10
CA ASP A 46 9.76 1.25 -5.16
C ASP A 46 8.49 1.11 -5.99
N MET A 47 7.31 0.98 -5.36
CA MET A 47 6.03 0.98 -6.06
C MET A 47 5.82 2.24 -6.92
N LEU A 48 6.05 3.43 -6.36
CA LEU A 48 5.93 4.69 -7.10
C LEU A 48 6.89 4.75 -8.29
N ARG A 49 8.13 4.31 -8.08
CA ARG A 49 9.18 4.27 -9.10
C ARG A 49 8.87 3.21 -10.16
N ARG A 50 8.28 2.09 -9.78
CA ARG A 50 7.84 1.01 -10.68
C ARG A 50 6.68 1.48 -11.54
N ILE A 51 5.65 2.08 -10.96
CA ILE A 51 4.51 2.66 -11.69
C ILE A 51 5.02 3.69 -12.71
N ARG A 52 5.87 4.62 -12.26
CA ARG A 52 6.40 5.67 -13.13
C ARG A 52 7.30 5.13 -14.26
N ARG A 53 7.97 3.99 -14.04
CA ARG A 53 8.78 3.31 -15.08
C ARG A 53 7.96 2.39 -15.99
N GLY A 54 6.85 1.82 -15.52
CA GLY A 54 6.06 0.83 -16.26
C GLY A 54 5.02 1.44 -17.21
N ARG A 55 4.33 2.51 -16.78
CA ARG A 55 3.18 3.03 -17.55
C ARG A 55 3.51 3.57 -18.93
N TYR A 56 4.68 4.15 -19.11
CA TYR A 56 5.10 4.70 -20.41
C TYR A 56 5.15 3.65 -21.53
N ARG A 57 5.37 2.38 -21.21
CA ARG A 57 5.50 1.34 -22.23
C ARG A 57 4.17 0.75 -22.65
N GLU A 58 3.25 0.61 -21.70
CA GLU A 58 1.94 0.02 -21.95
C GLU A 58 1.02 1.01 -22.68
N GLU A 59 1.02 2.28 -22.28
CA GLU A 59 0.21 3.31 -22.95
C GLU A 59 0.68 3.54 -24.40
N VAL A 60 2.00 3.56 -24.63
CA VAL A 60 2.56 3.73 -26.00
C VAL A 60 2.33 2.52 -26.88
N ASN A 61 2.51 1.29 -26.36
CA ASN A 61 2.22 0.09 -27.14
C ASN A 61 0.73 -0.05 -27.46
N ALA A 62 -0.16 0.34 -26.53
CA ALA A 62 -1.60 0.30 -26.77
C ALA A 62 -2.04 1.29 -27.87
N GLU A 63 -1.42 2.48 -27.93
CA GLU A 63 -1.65 3.45 -29.01
C GLU A 63 -1.15 2.91 -30.36
N LEU A 64 0.07 2.34 -30.40
CA LEU A 64 0.64 1.73 -31.60
C LEU A 64 -0.20 0.55 -32.13
N ASP A 65 -0.65 -0.35 -31.24
CA ASP A 65 -1.51 -1.47 -31.60
C ASP A 65 -2.87 -0.99 -32.16
N ALA A 66 -3.41 0.12 -31.63
CA ALA A 66 -4.65 0.72 -32.12
C ALA A 66 -4.47 1.40 -33.49
N GLU A 67 -3.34 2.09 -33.71
CA GLU A 67 -2.99 2.64 -35.02
C GLU A 67 -2.77 1.55 -36.07
N GLU A 68 -2.07 0.48 -35.72
CA GLU A 68 -1.90 -0.69 -36.61
C GLU A 68 -3.22 -1.37 -36.93
N ALA A 69 -4.11 -1.52 -35.95
CA ALA A 69 -5.45 -2.08 -36.17
C ALA A 69 -6.25 -1.21 -37.15
N ARG A 70 -6.26 0.11 -36.96
CA ARG A 70 -6.92 1.07 -37.87
C ARG A 70 -6.31 1.03 -39.28
N ALA A 71 -4.98 0.91 -39.38
CA ALA A 71 -4.30 0.78 -40.66
C ALA A 71 -4.68 -0.52 -41.38
N ARG A 72 -4.78 -1.64 -40.66
CA ARG A 72 -5.23 -2.93 -41.21
C ARG A 72 -6.69 -2.91 -41.65
N GLU A 73 -7.57 -2.27 -40.88
CA GLU A 73 -8.98 -2.09 -41.24
C GLU A 73 -9.13 -1.24 -42.51
N ALA A 74 -8.43 -0.10 -42.59
CA ALA A 74 -8.43 0.73 -43.80
C ALA A 74 -7.89 -0.01 -45.03
N SER A 75 -6.85 -0.83 -44.85
CA SER A 75 -6.29 -1.66 -45.93
C SER A 75 -7.24 -2.78 -46.37
N ALA A 76 -8.07 -3.30 -45.46
CA ALA A 76 -9.05 -4.34 -45.76
C ALA A 76 -10.28 -3.77 -46.51
N ASP A 77 -10.69 -2.54 -46.19
CA ASP A 77 -11.78 -1.82 -46.87
C ASP A 77 -11.40 -1.46 -48.32
N ASP A 78 -10.14 -1.04 -48.56
CA ASP A 78 -9.62 -0.77 -49.91
C ASP A 78 -9.40 -2.06 -50.75
N ALA A 79 -9.33 -3.22 -50.10
CA ALA A 79 -9.07 -4.51 -50.73
C ALA A 79 -10.35 -5.32 -51.04
N ASP A 80 -11.55 -4.76 -50.85
CA ASP A 80 -12.82 -5.39 -51.27
C ASP A 80 -13.22 -4.95 -52.70
N PRO A 81 -12.88 -5.70 -53.76
CA PRO A 81 -13.31 -5.44 -55.14
C PRO A 81 -14.78 -5.83 -55.42
N THR A 82 -15.58 -6.17 -54.39
CA THR A 82 -16.89 -6.82 -54.54
C THR A 82 -18.09 -5.99 -54.08
N ALA A 83 -17.99 -4.66 -54.09
CA ALA A 83 -19.18 -3.80 -53.99
C ALA A 83 -20.07 -3.97 -55.26
N PRO A 84 -21.35 -4.39 -55.13
CA PRO A 84 -22.21 -4.65 -56.27
C PRO A 84 -22.54 -3.34 -56.98
N ARG A 85 -22.06 -3.20 -58.22
CA ARG A 85 -22.49 -2.15 -59.15
C ARG A 85 -23.85 -2.53 -59.72
N ILE A 86 -24.93 -1.97 -59.18
CA ILE A 86 -26.27 -1.98 -59.78
C ILE A 86 -26.80 -0.54 -59.76
#